data_AF-A0A0F9L7C6-F1
#
_entry.id   AF-A0A0F9L7C6-F1
#
_cell.length_a   1.000
_cell.length_b   1.000
_cell.length_c   1.000
_cell.angle_alpha   90.00
_cell.angle_beta   90.00
_cell.angle_gamma   90.00
#
_symmetry.space_group_name_H-M   'P 1'
#
loop_
_entity.id
_entity.type
_entity.pdbx_description
1 polymer ?
#
loop_
_entity_poly.entity_id
_entity_poly.type
_entity_poly.pdbx_seq_one_letter_code
_entity_poly.pdbx_strand_id
1 'polypeptide(L)' 'MATEKRKAFFVMETRANDQGEYQALIAVEDEKGYHPTDWFWGTDLAAAETIAEERNAKMGIDSAQAWNIVASTMRQ' A
#
# COMPACT_ATOMS: atom_id res chain seq x y z
N MET A 1 -15.68 16.67 -13.72
CA MET A 1 -14.35 16.10 -13.98
C MET A 1 -14.08 15.16 -12.82
N ALA A 2 -13.94 13.85 -13.08
CA ALA A 2 -13.59 12.92 -12.01
C ALA A 2 -12.10 13.14 -11.71
N THR A 3 -11.80 13.78 -10.58
CA THR A 3 -10.43 13.84 -10.06
C THR A 3 -9.95 12.41 -9.89
N GLU A 4 -8.84 12.03 -10.56
CA GLU A 4 -8.28 10.70 -10.37
C GLU A 4 -7.98 10.49 -8.88
N LYS A 5 -8.57 9.45 -8.29
CA LYS A 5 -8.37 9.13 -6.87
C LYS A 5 -6.90 8.77 -6.64
N ARG A 6 -6.31 9.33 -5.59
CA ARG A 6 -4.93 9.00 -5.21
C ARG A 6 -4.85 7.56 -4.72
N LYS A 7 -3.72 6.90 -4.98
CA LYS A 7 -3.50 5.50 -4.63
C LYS A 7 -2.15 5.36 -3.95
N ALA A 8 -2.07 4.56 -2.89
CA ALA A 8 -0.83 4.32 -2.18
C ALA A 8 -0.57 2.81 -2.07
N PHE A 9 0.68 2.43 -2.24
CA PHE A 9 1.17 1.12 -1.89
C PHE A 9 1.42 1.01 -0.40
N PHE A 10 1.12 -0.16 0.16
CA PHE A 10 1.46 -0.53 1.53
C PHE A 10 1.55 -2.05 1.66
N VAL A 11 2.02 -2.53 2.81
CA VAL A 11 2.05 -3.94 3.17
C VAL A 11 1.37 -4.14 4.51
N MET A 12 0.96 -5.36 4.81
CA MET A 12 0.41 -5.74 6.11
C MET A 12 1.05 -7.02 6.60
N GLU A 13 1.35 -7.08 7.90
CA GLU A 13 1.95 -8.26 8.52
C GLU A 13 1.11 -9.52 8.33
N THR A 14 -0.22 -9.38 8.27
CA THR A 14 -1.18 -10.48 8.09
C THR A 14 -1.33 -10.93 6.63
N ARG A 15 -0.64 -10.30 5.68
CA ARG A 15 -0.70 -10.60 4.24
C ARG A 15 0.66 -11.02 3.73
N ALA A 16 1.04 -12.24 4.10
CA ALA A 16 2.16 -12.96 3.52
C ALA A 16 1.69 -14.20 2.77
N ASN A 17 2.44 -14.63 1.75
CA ASN A 17 2.20 -15.91 1.08
C ASN A 17 2.72 -17.09 1.92
N ASP A 18 2.54 -18.32 1.41
CA ASP A 18 3.02 -19.54 2.08
C ASP A 18 4.55 -19.60 2.27
N GLN A 19 5.30 -18.75 1.57
CA GLN A 19 6.75 -18.60 1.69
C GLN A 19 7.16 -17.50 2.68
N GLY A 20 6.19 -16.82 3.30
CA GLY A 20 6.41 -15.73 4.24
C GLY A 20 6.70 -14.38 3.58
N GLU A 21 6.52 -14.25 2.26
CA GLU A 21 6.78 -12.99 1.56
C GLU A 21 5.57 -12.05 1.65
N TYR A 22 5.82 -10.79 2.01
CA TYR A 22 4.80 -9.77 2.15
C TYR A 22 4.26 -9.34 0.78
N GLN A 23 2.94 -9.42 0.66
CA GLN A 23 2.22 -9.01 -0.54
C GLN A 23 2.04 -7.50 -0.58
N ALA A 24 2.33 -6.89 -1.74
CA ALA A 24 2.04 -5.49 -1.96
C ALA A 24 0.53 -5.26 -2.13
N LEU A 25 0.01 -4.26 -1.43
CA LEU A 25 -1.39 -3.87 -1.42
C LEU A 25 -1.53 -2.44 -1.93
N ILE A 26 -2.64 -2.16 -2.60
CA ILE A 26 -2.99 -0.81 -3.08
C ILE A 26 -4.19 -0.32 -2.29
N ALA A 27 -4.02 0.79 -1.59
CA ALA A 27 -5.11 1.59 -1.04
C ALA A 27 -5.51 2.66 -2.05
N VAL A 28 -6.82 2.89 -2.23
CA VAL A 28 -7.37 3.96 -3.06
C VAL A 28 -8.11 4.92 -2.16
N GLU A 29 -7.83 6.22 -2.31
CA GLU A 29 -8.42 7.26 -1.48
C GLU A 29 -9.96 7.21 -1.53
N ASP A 30 -10.57 7.24 -0.35
CA ASP A 30 -12.03 7.16 -0.15
C ASP A 30 -12.67 5.88 -0.73
N GLU A 31 -11.90 4.81 -0.89
CA GLU A 31 -12.41 3.48 -1.25
C GLU A 31 -12.23 2.52 -0.07
N LYS A 32 -13.28 1.76 0.26
CA LYS A 32 -13.26 0.83 1.39
C LYS A 32 -12.39 -0.39 1.09
N GLY A 33 -11.45 -0.69 1.97
CA GLY A 33 -10.55 -1.84 1.86
C GLY A 33 -9.30 -1.58 1.03
N TYR A 34 -8.75 -2.63 0.43
CA TYR A 34 -7.50 -2.57 -0.33
C TYR A 34 -7.51 -3.60 -1.45
N HIS A 35 -6.71 -3.35 -2.48
CA HIS A 35 -6.54 -4.26 -3.60
C HIS A 35 -5.23 -5.03 -3.44
N PRO A 36 -5.25 -6.36 -3.25
CA PRO A 36 -4.05 -7.16 -3.32
C PRO A 36 -3.48 -7.16 -4.74
N THR A 37 -2.16 -7.22 -4.85
CA THR A 37 -1.46 -7.35 -6.13
C THR A 37 -0.75 -8.70 -6.22
N ASP A 38 -0.27 -9.07 -7.40
CA ASP A 38 0.57 -10.27 -7.57
C ASP A 38 2.05 -10.01 -7.25
N TRP A 39 2.38 -8.85 -6.66
CA TRP A 39 3.75 -8.49 -6.29
C TRP A 39 4.04 -8.80 -4.82
N PHE A 40 5.20 -9.39 -4.59
CA PHE A 40 5.71 -9.74 -3.28
C PHE A 40 7.08 -9.07 -3.07
N TRP A 41 7.32 -8.57 -1.86
CA TRP A 41 8.50 -7.75 -1.52
C TRP A 41 9.40 -8.38 -0.46
N GLY A 42 9.52 -9.71 -0.52
CA GLY A 42 10.37 -10.48 0.38
C GLY A 42 9.76 -10.68 1.77
N THR A 43 10.53 -11.31 2.66
CA THR A 43 10.06 -11.80 3.96
C THR A 43 10.35 -10.86 5.13
N ASP A 44 10.99 -9.71 4.87
CA ASP A 44 11.30 -8.69 5.89
C ASP A 44 10.29 -7.55 5.77
N LEU A 45 9.54 -7.31 6.85
CA LEU A 45 8.47 -6.33 6.86
C LEU A 45 8.99 -4.91 6.65
N ALA A 46 10.08 -4.53 7.32
CA ALA A 46 10.65 -3.20 7.23
C ALA A 46 11.24 -2.94 5.84
N ALA A 47 11.85 -3.95 5.23
CA ALA A 47 12.30 -3.86 3.85
C ALA A 47 11.12 -3.72 2.88
N ALA A 48 10.03 -4.47 3.08
CA ALA A 48 8.83 -4.38 2.25
C ALA A 48 8.12 -3.02 2.39
N GLU A 49 8.05 -2.46 3.61
CA GLU A 49 7.58 -1.09 3.87
C GLU A 49 8.43 -0.05 3.14
N THR A 50 9.77 -0.18 3.20
CA THR A 50 10.68 0.70 2.47
C THR A 50 10.42 0.66 0.97
N ILE A 51 10.21 -0.53 0.39
CA ILE A 51 9.85 -0.68 -1.03
C ILE A 51 8.51 0.01 -1.32
N ALA A 52 7.52 -0.09 -0.44
CA ALA A 52 6.24 0.60 -0.58
C ALA A 52 6.43 2.13 -0.64
N GLU A 53 7.23 2.69 0.28
CA GLU A 53 7.56 4.11 0.31
C GLU A 53 8.28 4.57 -0.97
N GLU A 54 9.26 3.81 -1.44
CA GLU A 54 9.96 4.12 -2.70
C GLU A 54 9.02 4.12 -3.91
N ARG A 55 8.04 3.21 -3.93
CA ARG A 55 7.01 3.15 -5.00
C ARG A 55 6.08 4.35 -4.92
N ASN A 56 5.64 4.72 -3.72
CA ASN A 56 4.81 5.89 -3.49
C ASN A 56 5.53 7.19 -3.87
N ALA A 57 6.81 7.33 -3.50
CA ALA A 57 7.61 8.49 -3.86
C ALA A 57 7.74 8.66 -5.39
N LYS A 58 7.87 7.55 -6.14
CA LYS A 58 7.85 7.57 -7.61
C LYS A 58 6.51 8.02 -8.20
N MET A 59 5.43 7.93 -7.43
CA MET A 59 4.09 8.43 -7.78
C MET A 59 3.85 9.86 -7.26
N GLY A 60 4.84 10.50 -6.63
CA GLY A 60 4.70 11.82 -6.03
C GLY A 60 3.91 11.82 -4.72
N ILE A 61 3.86 10.67 -4.02
CA ILE A 61 3.16 10.49 -2.75
C ILE A 61 4.20 10.32 -1.64
N ASP A 62 4.19 11.24 -0.67
CA ASP A 62 5.02 11.13 0.53
C ASP A 62 4.42 10.17 1.56
N SER A 63 5.21 9.78 2.57
CA SER A 63 4.76 8.83 3.60
C SER A 63 3.52 9.30 4.37
N ALA A 64 3.36 10.61 4.62
CA ALA A 64 2.20 11.14 5.32
C ALA A 64 0.93 11.07 4.45
N GLN A 65 1.05 11.35 3.16
CA GLN A 65 -0.02 11.19 2.19
C GLN A 65 -0.39 9.72 2.01
N ALA A 66 0.59 8.83 1.89
CA ALA A 66 0.37 7.39 1.79
C ALA A 66 -0.42 6.89 3.02
N TRP A 67 0.01 7.29 4.23
CA TRP A 67 -0.69 6.93 5.46
C TRP A 67 -2.13 7.46 5.48
N ASN A 68 -2.37 8.71 5.06
CA ASN A 68 -3.72 9.27 4.98
C ASN A 68 -4.62 8.50 4.00
N ILE A 69 -4.08 8.10 2.85
CA ILE A 69 -4.80 7.29 1.86
C ILE A 69 -5.16 5.93 2.46
N VAL A 70 -4.20 5.23 3.07
CA VAL A 70 -4.44 3.93 3.72
C VAL A 70 -5.46 4.06 4.87
N ALA A 71 -5.34 5.08 5.71
CA ALA A 71 -6.27 5.33 6.81
C ALA A 71 -7.69 5.64 6.31
N SER A 72 -7.84 6.30 5.15
CA SER A 72 -9.15 6.57 4.56
C SER A 72 -9.92 5.29 4.23
N THR A 73 -9.22 4.21 3.89
CA THR A 73 -9.88 2.94 3.50
C THR A 73 -10.43 2.14 4.68
N MET A 74 -9.99 2.45 5.90
CA MET A 74 -10.42 1.79 7.14
C MET A 74 -11.58 2.52 7.84
N ARG A 75 -11.87 3.77 7.48
CA ARG A 75 -12.84 4.64 8.18
C ARG A 75 -14.29 4.50 7.70
N GLN A 76 -14.60 3.66 6.71
CA GLN A 76 -15.94 3.53 6.12
C GLN A 76 -16.72 2.29 6.58
#